data_AF-A0A2G6Q368-F1
#
_entry.id   AF-A0A2G6Q368-F1
#
_cell.length_a   1.000
_cell.length_b   1.000
_cell.length_c   1.000
_cell.angle_alpha   90.00
_cell.angle_beta   90.00
_cell.angle_gamma   90.00
#
_symmetry.space_group_name_H-M   'P 1'
#
loop_
_entity.id
_entity.type
_entity.pdbx_description
1 polymer ?
#
loop_
_entity_poly.entity_id
_entity_poly.type
_entity_poly.pdbx_seq_one_letter_code
_entity_poly.pdbx_strand_id
1 'polypeptide(L)'
;MSGWSYDESNRAANPFEALKQILTFRNDPSYDEIELHRAGKKSEWRHPVNDIIKPRILISSCLMGEEVRYDGSHKKNPFIISALSRWSQLVPLCPEVEAGLGIPRPPIELVSEKESVLVVEVESRRDVTEKIRSAISRFAEQQPLGEIHGAILKSRSPSCGKDTTPLILADETVSNASGLWAEHLSRENIPIIDEEQFAQLQKRRLFLKEVLLRAGYHKTEVNQKIQEWPFRTLRR
;
A
#
# COMPACT_ATOMS: atom_id res chain seq x y z
N MET A 1 4.87 -16.11 -52.66
CA MET A 1 5.05 -17.13 -51.61
C MET A 1 6.39 -16.87 -50.94
N SER A 2 6.38 -16.33 -49.73
CA SER A 2 7.53 -16.29 -48.84
C SER A 2 7.01 -16.12 -47.42
N GLY A 3 7.15 -17.18 -46.63
CA GLY A 3 6.61 -17.30 -45.29
C GLY A 3 7.39 -16.48 -44.27
N TRP A 4 6.69 -16.11 -43.20
CA TRP A 4 7.28 -15.60 -41.98
C TRP A 4 7.21 -16.73 -40.95
N SER A 5 8.37 -17.29 -40.59
CA SER A 5 8.49 -18.20 -39.46
C SER A 5 8.43 -17.41 -38.17
N TYR A 6 7.50 -17.77 -37.30
CA TYR A 6 7.36 -17.21 -35.96
C TYR A 6 8.44 -17.85 -35.06
N ASP A 7 9.36 -17.05 -34.55
CA ASP A 7 10.40 -17.45 -33.60
C ASP A 7 9.83 -17.32 -32.16
N GLU A 8 9.58 -18.45 -31.50
CA GLU A 8 8.97 -18.55 -30.16
C GLU A 8 9.97 -18.32 -28.99
N SER A 9 11.15 -17.77 -29.24
CA SER A 9 12.23 -17.75 -28.23
C SER A 9 12.25 -16.58 -27.25
N ASN A 10 11.26 -15.66 -27.25
CA ASN A 10 11.27 -14.50 -26.33
C ASN A 10 10.03 -14.41 -25.43
N ARG A 11 9.85 -15.40 -24.55
CA ARG A 11 9.00 -15.26 -23.36
C ARG A 11 9.75 -14.42 -22.33
N ALA A 12 9.49 -13.11 -22.32
CA ALA A 12 9.81 -12.27 -21.18
C ALA A 12 9.15 -12.87 -19.92
N ALA A 13 9.96 -13.18 -18.92
CA ALA A 13 9.50 -13.76 -17.66
C ALA A 13 8.38 -12.90 -17.07
N ASN A 14 7.28 -13.56 -16.72
CA ASN A 14 6.11 -12.92 -16.14
C ASN A 14 6.52 -12.23 -14.83
N PRO A 15 6.31 -10.90 -14.66
CA PRO A 15 6.66 -10.19 -13.42
C PRO A 15 5.92 -10.74 -12.17
N PHE A 16 4.86 -11.54 -12.34
CA PHE A 16 4.19 -12.26 -11.27
C PHE A 16 4.99 -13.45 -10.69
N GLU A 17 5.97 -13.99 -11.42
CA GLU A 17 6.78 -15.13 -10.94
C GLU A 17 7.89 -14.69 -9.97
N ALA A 18 8.43 -13.48 -10.16
CA ALA A 18 9.41 -12.88 -9.26
C ALA A 18 8.82 -12.55 -7.87
N LEU A 19 7.53 -12.20 -7.81
CA LEU A 19 6.81 -11.94 -6.54
C LEU A 19 6.55 -13.21 -5.74
N LYS A 20 6.36 -14.37 -6.40
CA LYS A 20 6.23 -15.66 -5.71
C LYS A 20 7.54 -16.09 -5.03
N GLN A 21 8.70 -15.76 -5.62
CA GLN A 21 10.01 -16.09 -5.04
C GLN A 21 10.32 -15.29 -3.75
N ILE A 22 9.76 -14.09 -3.61
CA ILE A 22 9.88 -13.29 -2.37
C ILE A 22 9.00 -13.87 -1.25
N LEU A 23 7.90 -14.55 -1.59
CA LEU A 23 6.99 -15.18 -0.63
C LEU A 23 7.43 -16.59 -0.17
N THR A 24 8.35 -17.24 -0.89
CA THR A 24 8.88 -18.58 -0.53
C THR A 24 9.97 -18.56 0.54
N PHE A 25 10.44 -17.40 1.01
CA PHE A 25 11.38 -17.30 2.14
C PHE A 25 10.79 -17.72 3.50
N ARG A 26 9.53 -18.18 3.53
CA ARG A 26 8.83 -18.68 4.73
C ARG A 26 9.01 -20.17 5.04
N ASN A 27 9.75 -20.94 4.23
CA ASN A 27 9.91 -22.38 4.44
C ASN A 27 11.38 -22.78 4.70
N ASP A 28 12.02 -22.20 5.73
CA ASP A 28 13.23 -22.77 6.31
C ASP A 28 12.81 -23.79 7.40
N PRO A 29 13.10 -25.10 7.27
CA PRO A 29 12.64 -26.14 8.20
C PRO A 29 13.34 -26.13 9.56
N SER A 30 14.26 -25.18 9.83
CA SER A 30 14.97 -25.15 11.12
C SER A 30 14.12 -24.62 12.30
N TYR A 31 12.82 -24.39 12.11
CA TYR A 31 11.94 -23.70 13.07
C TYR A 31 10.85 -24.56 13.73
N ASP A 32 10.75 -25.86 13.41
CA ASP A 32 9.54 -26.67 13.70
C ASP A 32 9.66 -27.73 14.81
N GLU A 33 10.66 -27.71 15.70
CA GLU A 33 10.68 -28.64 16.84
C GLU A 33 10.83 -27.93 18.19
N ILE A 34 9.70 -27.58 18.84
CA ILE A 34 9.55 -27.72 20.29
C ILE A 34 8.11 -28.15 20.63
N GLU A 35 8.01 -29.35 21.19
CA GLU A 35 6.80 -30.07 21.59
C GLU A 35 5.84 -29.29 22.52
N LEU A 36 4.55 -29.39 22.18
CA LEU A 36 3.41 -29.08 23.05
C LEU A 36 3.22 -30.19 24.09
N HIS A 37 3.50 -29.91 25.37
CA HIS A 37 2.94 -30.70 26.47
C HIS A 37 2.35 -29.88 27.64
N ARG A 38 1.02 -29.99 27.69
CA ARG A 38 0.10 -30.12 28.85
C ARG A 38 -0.13 -28.97 29.85
N ALA A 39 -1.45 -28.76 30.02
CA ALA A 39 -2.20 -28.49 31.25
C ALA A 39 -2.65 -27.02 31.48
N GLY A 40 -3.89 -26.80 31.03
CA GLY A 40 -4.87 -25.80 31.45
C GLY A 40 -4.45 -24.73 32.47
N LYS A 41 -4.19 -23.51 31.98
CA LYS A 41 -4.42 -22.25 32.68
C LYS A 41 -4.85 -21.19 31.65
N LYS A 42 -5.83 -20.38 32.02
CA LYS A 42 -6.47 -19.30 31.24
C LYS A 42 -5.43 -18.51 30.45
N SER A 43 -5.62 -18.39 29.14
CA SER A 43 -4.67 -17.79 28.19
C SER A 43 -4.55 -16.28 28.39
N GLU A 44 -3.71 -15.87 29.33
CA GLU A 44 -3.03 -14.58 29.29
C GLU A 44 -2.04 -14.66 28.11
N TRP A 45 -2.43 -14.11 26.96
CA TRP A 45 -1.56 -14.04 25.77
C TRP A 45 -0.33 -13.20 26.12
N ARG A 46 0.77 -13.86 26.46
CA ARG A 46 2.09 -13.27 26.60
C ARG A 46 2.87 -13.59 25.33
N HIS A 47 3.15 -12.58 24.51
CA HIS A 47 4.13 -12.73 23.44
C HIS A 47 5.48 -13.09 24.06
N PRO A 48 6.16 -14.15 23.59
CA PRO A 48 7.52 -14.44 24.01
C PRO A 48 8.40 -13.24 23.65
N VAL A 49 9.14 -12.79 24.65
CA VAL A 49 10.07 -11.67 24.61
C VAL A 49 11.20 -12.06 23.65
N ASN A 50 11.08 -11.74 22.35
CA ASN A 50 12.19 -11.40 21.43
C ASN A 50 11.86 -11.25 19.94
N ASP A 51 10.64 -11.52 19.46
CA ASP A 51 10.28 -11.17 18.08
C ASP A 51 9.70 -9.75 18.02
N ILE A 52 10.55 -8.77 17.69
CA ILE A 52 10.12 -7.41 17.40
C ILE A 52 9.23 -7.48 16.14
N ILE A 53 7.90 -7.35 16.31
CA ILE A 53 6.96 -7.26 15.19
C ILE A 53 7.35 -6.05 14.35
N LYS A 54 7.93 -6.27 13.16
CA LYS A 54 8.17 -5.19 12.19
C LYS A 54 6.82 -4.74 11.64
N PRO A 55 6.41 -3.47 11.84
CA PRO A 55 5.13 -3.01 11.33
C PRO A 55 5.06 -3.17 9.80
N ARG A 56 3.97 -3.74 9.30
CA ARG A 56 3.66 -3.82 7.88
C ARG A 56 2.95 -2.52 7.44
N ILE A 57 3.53 -1.82 6.47
CA ILE A 57 3.01 -0.56 5.94
C ILE A 57 2.71 -0.74 4.46
N LEU A 58 1.45 -0.57 4.06
CA LEU A 58 1.10 -0.48 2.64
C LEU A 58 1.71 0.78 2.04
N ILE A 59 2.23 0.69 0.83
CA ILE A 59 2.78 1.85 0.13
C ILE A 59 2.37 1.83 -1.34
N SER A 60 1.92 2.96 -1.89
CA SER A 60 1.67 3.06 -3.33
C SER A 60 2.93 2.66 -4.12
N SER A 61 2.86 1.61 -4.94
CA SER A 61 4.06 1.03 -5.58
C SER A 61 4.87 2.02 -6.41
N CYS A 62 4.23 3.03 -7.00
CA CYS A 62 4.93 4.09 -7.72
C CYS A 62 5.90 4.89 -6.82
N LEU A 63 5.63 5.00 -5.51
CA LEU A 63 6.54 5.61 -4.52
C LEU A 63 7.75 4.74 -4.20
N MET A 64 7.66 3.42 -4.44
CA MET A 64 8.79 2.49 -4.34
C MET A 64 9.71 2.53 -5.58
N GLY A 65 9.24 3.14 -6.67
CA GLY A 65 9.95 3.22 -7.94
C GLY A 65 9.49 2.21 -8.98
N GLU A 66 8.41 1.49 -8.73
CA GLU A 66 7.80 0.61 -9.73
C GLU A 66 7.10 1.47 -10.80
N GLU A 67 7.29 1.10 -12.08
CA GLU A 67 6.79 1.81 -13.27
C GLU A 67 5.29 1.55 -13.52
N VAL A 68 4.46 1.73 -12.48
CA VAL A 68 3.04 1.36 -12.47
C VAL A 68 2.08 2.52 -12.75
N ARG A 69 2.59 3.74 -12.99
CA ARG A 69 1.74 4.89 -13.28
C ARG A 69 1.05 4.72 -14.64
N TYR A 70 -0.01 5.50 -14.86
CA TYR A 70 -0.78 5.47 -16.10
C TYR A 70 0.10 5.73 -17.34
N ASP A 71 1.14 6.54 -17.19
CA ASP A 71 2.12 6.91 -18.21
C ASP A 71 3.30 5.93 -18.31
N GLY A 72 3.27 4.80 -17.61
CA GLY A 72 4.38 3.83 -17.56
C GLY A 72 5.60 4.32 -16.77
N SER A 73 5.49 5.40 -16.00
CA SER A 73 6.57 5.90 -15.15
C SER A 73 6.38 5.53 -13.66
N HIS A 74 7.27 6.05 -12.81
CA HIS A 74 7.17 5.94 -11.36
C HIS A 74 7.22 7.32 -10.66
N LYS A 75 7.02 7.33 -9.35
CA LYS A 75 7.21 8.51 -8.47
C LYS A 75 8.05 8.14 -7.24
N LYS A 76 9.14 7.41 -7.46
CA LYS A 76 10.05 6.94 -6.41
C LYS A 76 10.33 8.05 -5.40
N ASN A 77 10.14 7.74 -4.12
CA ASN A 77 10.45 8.65 -3.02
C ASN A 77 11.55 8.03 -2.14
N PRO A 78 12.84 8.34 -2.42
CA PRO A 78 13.97 7.76 -1.68
C PRO A 78 13.94 8.08 -0.19
N PHE A 79 13.39 9.24 0.18
CA PHE A 79 13.25 9.64 1.57
C PHE A 79 12.32 8.69 2.33
N ILE A 80 11.14 8.37 1.79
CA ILE A 80 10.20 7.40 2.40
C ILE A 80 10.83 6.01 2.50
N ILE A 81 11.47 5.54 1.42
CA ILE A 81 12.07 4.21 1.39
C ILE A 81 13.17 4.09 2.45
N SER A 82 14.14 5.02 2.45
CA SER A 82 15.24 5.02 3.41
C SER A 82 14.77 5.23 4.85
N ALA A 83 13.70 6.00 5.03
CA ALA A 83 13.08 6.25 6.31
C ALA A 83 12.46 5.01 6.96
N LEU A 84 11.93 4.09 6.15
CA LEU A 84 11.03 3.03 6.61
C LEU A 84 11.65 1.63 6.53
N SER A 85 12.42 1.36 5.47
CA SER A 85 12.86 0.01 5.10
C SER A 85 13.67 -0.74 6.17
N ARG A 86 14.29 -0.02 7.10
CA ARG A 86 15.09 -0.63 8.18
C ARG A 86 14.27 -1.24 9.32
N TRP A 87 13.04 -0.78 9.55
CA TRP A 87 12.28 -1.13 10.74
C TRP A 87 10.83 -1.54 10.46
N SER A 88 10.32 -1.25 9.26
CA SER A 88 9.01 -1.73 8.80
C SER A 88 9.16 -2.65 7.60
N GLN A 89 8.15 -3.48 7.38
CA GLN A 89 7.96 -4.18 6.11
C GLN A 89 7.10 -3.30 5.21
N LEU A 90 7.66 -2.85 4.08
CA LEU A 90 6.90 -2.13 3.06
C LEU A 90 6.18 -3.12 2.15
N VAL A 91 4.87 -2.95 2.01
CA VAL A 91 4.01 -3.79 1.18
C VAL A 91 3.53 -2.95 -0.01
N PRO A 92 4.20 -3.02 -1.17
CA PRO A 92 3.82 -2.23 -2.33
C PRO A 92 2.47 -2.69 -2.89
N LEU A 93 1.62 -1.73 -3.26
CA LEU A 93 0.35 -1.99 -3.94
C LEU A 93 0.00 -0.87 -4.92
N CYS A 94 -0.52 -1.25 -6.10
CA CYS A 94 -1.16 -0.34 -7.03
C CYS A 94 -2.59 -0.82 -7.33
N PRO A 95 -3.64 -0.20 -6.74
CA PRO A 95 -5.02 -0.65 -6.94
C PRO A 95 -5.47 -0.69 -8.40
N GLU A 96 -4.92 0.19 -9.25
CA GLU A 96 -5.25 0.28 -10.67
C GLU A 96 -4.69 -0.90 -11.47
N VAL A 97 -3.48 -1.35 -11.13
CA VAL A 97 -2.87 -2.53 -11.75
C VAL A 97 -3.57 -3.80 -11.26
N GLU A 98 -3.87 -3.90 -9.97
CA GLU A 98 -4.67 -5.00 -9.40
C GLU A 98 -6.09 -5.08 -9.98
N ALA A 99 -6.63 -3.95 -10.43
CA ALA A 99 -7.89 -3.86 -11.16
C ALA A 99 -7.80 -4.26 -12.64
N GLY A 100 -6.59 -4.58 -13.12
CA GLY A 100 -6.35 -4.99 -14.50
C GLY A 100 -6.42 -3.85 -15.51
N LEU A 101 -6.19 -2.60 -15.10
CA LEU A 101 -6.22 -1.45 -16.02
C LEU A 101 -4.99 -1.39 -16.93
N GLY A 102 -3.91 -2.12 -16.62
CA GLY A 102 -2.70 -2.20 -17.44
C GLY A 102 -1.73 -1.03 -17.24
N ILE A 103 -0.60 -1.13 -17.96
CA ILE A 103 0.49 -0.14 -18.01
C ILE A 103 1.03 -0.13 -19.46
N PRO A 104 1.04 1.03 -20.16
CA PRO A 104 0.34 2.25 -19.82
C PRO A 104 -1.19 2.06 -19.85
N ARG A 105 -1.94 3.03 -19.34
CA ARG A 105 -3.41 3.05 -19.36
C ARG A 105 -3.94 4.48 -19.51
N PRO A 106 -5.20 4.67 -19.96
CA PRO A 106 -5.82 5.98 -19.94
C PRO A 106 -5.81 6.59 -18.53
N PRO A 107 -5.57 7.90 -18.39
CA PRO A 107 -5.78 8.59 -17.12
C PRO A 107 -7.22 8.40 -16.63
N ILE A 108 -7.37 8.29 -15.31
CA ILE A 108 -8.67 8.21 -14.65
C ILE A 108 -8.87 9.42 -13.73
N GLU A 109 -10.11 9.70 -13.36
CA GLU A 109 -10.48 10.78 -12.43
C GLU A 109 -11.70 10.41 -11.59
N LEU A 110 -11.92 11.14 -10.49
CA LEU A 110 -13.11 10.99 -9.67
C LEU A 110 -14.20 11.92 -10.20
N VAL A 111 -15.39 11.37 -10.44
CA VAL A 111 -16.56 12.12 -10.89
C VAL A 111 -17.68 11.97 -9.88
N SER A 112 -18.27 13.10 -9.51
CA SER A 112 -19.50 13.13 -8.73
C SER A 112 -20.68 12.86 -9.65
N GLU A 113 -21.39 11.76 -9.44
CA GLU A 113 -22.64 11.47 -10.12
C GLU A 113 -23.75 11.20 -9.10
N LYS A 114 -24.73 12.11 -9.05
CA LYS A 114 -25.84 12.10 -8.09
C LYS A 114 -25.32 12.06 -6.63
N GLU A 115 -25.53 10.94 -5.94
CA GLU A 115 -25.13 10.69 -4.56
C GLU A 115 -23.92 9.75 -4.46
N SER A 116 -23.22 9.51 -5.59
CA SER A 116 -22.11 8.56 -5.68
C SER A 116 -20.87 9.16 -6.32
N VAL A 117 -19.71 8.59 -5.98
CA VAL A 117 -18.43 8.92 -6.62
C VAL A 117 -18.06 7.76 -7.54
N LEU A 118 -17.82 8.09 -8.81
CA LEU A 118 -17.33 7.17 -9.83
C LEU A 118 -15.85 7.42 -10.11
N VAL A 119 -15.18 6.38 -10.59
CA VAL A 119 -13.84 6.47 -11.16
C VAL A 119 -13.96 6.22 -12.66
N VAL A 120 -13.66 7.22 -13.47
CA VAL A 120 -13.85 7.15 -14.93
C VAL A 120 -12.56 7.44 -15.67
N GLU A 121 -12.38 6.84 -16.84
CA GLU A 121 -11.35 7.25 -17.79
C GLU A 121 -11.63 8.67 -18.32
N VAL A 122 -10.61 9.53 -18.34
CA VAL A 122 -10.77 10.96 -18.68
C VAL A 122 -11.33 11.16 -20.09
N GLU A 123 -10.74 10.50 -21.09
CA GLU A 123 -11.08 10.69 -22.51
C GLU A 123 -12.31 9.87 -22.92
N SER A 124 -12.29 8.57 -22.65
CA SER A 124 -13.35 7.66 -23.11
C SER A 124 -14.63 7.74 -22.28
N ARG A 125 -14.55 8.36 -21.09
CA ARG A 125 -15.61 8.40 -20.06
C ARG A 125 -16.07 7.01 -19.60
N ARG A 126 -15.29 5.97 -19.86
CA ARG A 126 -15.57 4.61 -19.39
C ARG A 126 -15.49 4.56 -17.88
N ASP A 127 -16.55 4.08 -17.24
CA ASP A 127 -16.58 3.79 -15.81
C ASP A 127 -15.73 2.54 -15.50
N VAL A 128 -14.76 2.70 -14.58
CA VAL A 128 -13.89 1.63 -14.08
C VAL A 128 -14.04 1.40 -12.57
N THR A 129 -15.04 2.02 -11.94
CA THR A 129 -15.32 1.97 -10.50
C THR A 129 -15.37 0.53 -9.97
N GLU A 130 -16.17 -0.33 -10.62
CA GLU A 130 -16.35 -1.72 -10.17
C GLU A 130 -15.11 -2.59 -10.35
N LYS A 131 -14.26 -2.30 -11.35
CA LYS A 131 -12.97 -2.99 -11.49
C LYS A 131 -12.06 -2.70 -10.31
N ILE A 132 -12.01 -1.43 -9.90
CA ILE A 132 -11.22 -0.99 -8.75
C ILE A 132 -11.81 -1.58 -7.47
N ARG A 133 -13.13 -1.45 -7.22
CA ARG A 133 -13.78 -2.06 -6.04
C ARG A 133 -13.54 -3.57 -5.96
N SER A 134 -13.64 -4.28 -7.07
CA SER A 134 -13.37 -5.72 -7.11
C SER A 134 -11.91 -6.05 -6.75
N ALA A 135 -10.95 -5.24 -7.19
CA ALA A 135 -9.54 -5.42 -6.83
C ALA A 135 -9.29 -5.19 -5.33
N ILE A 136 -9.93 -4.16 -4.78
CA ILE A 136 -9.92 -3.83 -3.35
C ILE A 136 -10.44 -5.02 -2.54
N SER A 137 -11.61 -5.56 -2.91
CA SER A 137 -12.19 -6.73 -2.24
C SER A 137 -11.28 -7.96 -2.32
N ARG A 138 -10.75 -8.29 -3.51
CA ARG A 138 -9.80 -9.41 -3.67
C ARG A 138 -8.55 -9.23 -2.83
N PHE A 139 -8.01 -8.02 -2.75
CA PHE A 139 -6.86 -7.74 -1.91
C PHE A 139 -7.19 -7.99 -0.44
N ALA A 140 -8.33 -7.50 0.05
CA ALA A 140 -8.74 -7.67 1.44
C ALA A 140 -8.96 -9.14 1.81
N GLU A 141 -9.39 -9.99 0.87
CA GLU A 141 -9.48 -11.44 1.05
C GLU A 141 -8.10 -12.12 1.14
N GLN A 142 -7.14 -11.69 0.32
CA GLN A 142 -5.80 -12.29 0.25
C GLN A 142 -4.84 -11.79 1.34
N GLN A 143 -5.03 -10.56 1.80
CA GLN A 143 -4.21 -9.88 2.79
C GLN A 143 -5.13 -9.35 3.88
N PRO A 144 -5.36 -10.11 4.96
CA PRO A 144 -6.13 -9.64 6.09
C PRO A 144 -5.59 -8.31 6.58
N LEU A 145 -6.40 -7.25 6.46
CA LEU A 145 -6.02 -5.89 6.82
C LEU A 145 -5.72 -5.70 8.32
N GLY A 146 -6.06 -6.71 9.14
CA GLY A 146 -5.62 -6.82 10.54
C GLY A 146 -4.10 -6.87 10.71
N GLU A 147 -3.35 -7.31 9.69
CA GLU A 147 -1.88 -7.31 9.72
C GLU A 147 -1.26 -6.03 9.12
N ILE A 148 -2.08 -5.11 8.60
CA ILE A 148 -1.62 -3.82 8.08
C ILE A 148 -1.71 -2.76 9.18
N HIS A 149 -0.59 -2.09 9.42
CA HIS A 149 -0.43 -1.16 10.54
C HIS A 149 -0.48 0.30 10.11
N GLY A 150 -0.30 0.57 8.81
CA GLY A 150 -0.45 1.89 8.22
C GLY A 150 -0.37 1.83 6.70
N ALA A 151 -0.67 2.96 6.06
CA ALA A 151 -0.58 3.11 4.62
C ALA A 151 0.02 4.46 4.22
N ILE A 152 0.88 4.43 3.21
CA ILE A 152 1.49 5.60 2.58
C ILE A 152 1.03 5.66 1.13
N LEU A 153 0.16 6.61 0.82
CA LEU A 153 -0.54 6.64 -0.44
C LEU A 153 -0.07 7.79 -1.32
N LYS A 154 -0.11 7.61 -2.64
CA LYS A 154 0.23 8.68 -3.59
C LYS A 154 -0.86 9.76 -3.56
N SER A 155 -0.47 10.98 -3.16
CA SER A 155 -1.33 12.17 -3.15
C SER A 155 -2.00 12.42 -4.50
N ARG A 156 -3.25 12.88 -4.48
CA ARG A 156 -4.09 13.23 -5.65
C ARG A 156 -4.41 12.07 -6.61
N SER A 157 -4.14 10.82 -6.25
CA SER A 157 -4.50 9.65 -7.08
C SER A 157 -5.99 9.32 -6.94
N PRO A 158 -6.74 9.11 -8.04
CA PRO A 158 -8.14 8.66 -7.98
C PRO A 158 -8.37 7.35 -7.26
N SER A 159 -7.35 6.50 -7.18
CA SER A 159 -7.43 5.27 -6.40
C SER A 159 -6.91 5.45 -4.97
N CYS A 160 -5.78 6.16 -4.79
CA CYS A 160 -5.02 6.15 -3.54
C CYS A 160 -5.06 7.44 -2.72
N GLY A 161 -5.35 8.60 -3.32
CA GLY A 161 -5.30 9.89 -2.62
C GLY A 161 -6.33 9.92 -1.50
N LYS A 162 -5.91 10.24 -0.27
CA LYS A 162 -6.83 10.47 0.85
C LYS A 162 -7.17 11.95 0.92
N ASP A 163 -8.44 12.31 0.70
CA ASP A 163 -9.00 13.66 0.76
C ASP A 163 -8.22 14.72 -0.08
N THR A 164 -7.51 14.26 -1.09
CA THR A 164 -6.57 15.07 -1.89
C THR A 164 -6.84 14.96 -3.39
N THR A 165 -7.76 14.09 -3.80
CA THR A 165 -8.04 13.88 -5.21
C THR A 165 -9.16 14.80 -5.67
N PRO A 166 -8.97 15.59 -6.74
CA PRO A 166 -10.04 16.42 -7.31
C PRO A 166 -11.28 15.58 -7.64
N LEU A 167 -12.44 16.05 -7.18
CA LEU A 167 -13.75 15.53 -7.53
C LEU A 167 -14.35 16.42 -8.60
N ILE A 168 -14.66 15.84 -9.76
CA ILE A 168 -15.17 16.55 -10.93
C ILE A 168 -16.70 16.45 -10.99
N LEU A 169 -17.38 17.57 -11.22
CA LEU A 169 -18.81 17.63 -11.53
C LEU A 169 -19.01 18.66 -12.65
N ALA A 170 -19.68 18.24 -13.74
CA ALA A 170 -19.90 19.10 -14.91
C ALA A 170 -18.60 19.78 -15.42
N ASP A 171 -17.53 18.99 -15.54
CA ASP A 171 -16.19 19.40 -16.00
C ASP A 171 -15.46 20.41 -15.09
N GLU A 172 -16.00 20.70 -13.91
CA GLU A 172 -15.36 21.56 -12.91
C GLU A 172 -14.92 20.76 -11.68
N THR A 173 -13.79 21.14 -11.08
CA THR A 173 -13.39 20.61 -9.77
C THR A 173 -14.24 21.29 -8.69
N VAL A 174 -15.09 20.51 -8.02
CA VAL A 174 -16.00 21.03 -6.97
C VAL A 174 -15.47 20.85 -5.56
N SER A 175 -14.62 19.86 -5.34
CA SER A 175 -13.99 19.58 -4.04
C SER A 175 -12.82 18.61 -4.21
N ASN A 176 -12.20 18.22 -3.08
CA ASN A 176 -11.35 17.03 -3.03
C ASN A 176 -12.10 15.89 -2.33
N ALA A 177 -11.81 14.67 -2.77
CA ALA A 177 -12.34 13.43 -2.21
C ALA A 177 -11.21 12.42 -1.97
N SER A 178 -11.56 11.35 -1.27
CA SER A 178 -10.73 10.17 -1.13
C SER A 178 -10.92 9.25 -2.34
N GLY A 179 -9.84 8.67 -2.84
CA GLY A 179 -9.89 7.58 -3.80
C GLY A 179 -10.42 6.30 -3.15
N LEU A 180 -10.96 5.39 -3.96
CA LEU A 180 -11.67 4.21 -3.46
C LEU A 180 -10.84 3.34 -2.50
N TRP A 181 -9.52 3.26 -2.71
CA TRP A 181 -8.64 2.50 -1.81
C TRP A 181 -8.39 3.23 -0.49
N ALA A 182 -8.20 4.56 -0.54
CA ALA A 182 -8.07 5.37 0.66
C ALA A 182 -9.34 5.32 1.53
N GLU A 183 -10.52 5.32 0.90
CA GLU A 183 -11.79 5.13 1.62
C GLU A 183 -11.86 3.77 2.29
N HIS A 184 -11.53 2.69 1.58
CA HIS A 184 -11.56 1.34 2.12
C HIS A 184 -10.64 1.21 3.34
N LEU A 185 -9.39 1.65 3.23
CA LEU A 185 -8.43 1.64 4.35
C LEU A 185 -8.89 2.52 5.53
N SER A 186 -9.59 3.63 5.26
CA SER A 186 -10.13 4.50 6.30
C SER A 186 -11.24 3.82 7.10
N ARG A 187 -12.13 3.05 6.44
CA ARG A 187 -13.17 2.25 7.10
C ARG A 187 -12.59 1.20 8.05
N GLU A 188 -11.40 0.68 7.73
CA GLU A 188 -10.65 -0.27 8.57
C GLU A 188 -9.81 0.39 9.68
N ASN A 189 -9.95 1.71 9.86
CA ASN A 189 -9.20 2.51 10.83
C ASN A 189 -7.67 2.36 10.67
N ILE A 190 -7.20 2.19 9.44
CA ILE A 190 -5.77 2.14 9.14
C ILE A 190 -5.23 3.58 9.10
N PRO A 191 -4.14 3.89 9.83
CA PRO A 191 -3.45 5.18 9.70
C PRO A 191 -3.00 5.39 8.26
N ILE A 192 -3.36 6.52 7.67
CA ILE A 192 -3.02 6.85 6.28
C ILE A 192 -2.34 8.21 6.24
N ILE A 193 -1.25 8.30 5.49
CA ILE A 193 -0.54 9.53 5.18
C ILE A 193 -0.15 9.54 3.70
N ASP A 194 -0.04 10.71 3.08
CA ASP A 194 0.52 10.84 1.72
C ASP A 194 2.01 11.23 1.75
N GLU A 195 2.67 11.20 0.59
CA GLU A 195 4.10 11.52 0.51
C GLU A 195 4.46 12.98 0.86
N GLU A 196 3.54 13.92 0.66
CA GLU A 196 3.73 15.34 0.96
C GLU A 196 3.60 15.61 2.47
N GLN A 197 2.62 14.98 3.10
CA GLN A 197 2.43 14.99 4.54
C GLN A 197 3.55 14.25 5.25
N PHE A 198 4.03 13.13 4.70
CA PHE A 198 5.15 12.38 5.26
C PHE A 198 6.45 13.20 5.25
N ALA A 199 6.62 14.15 4.34
CA ALA A 199 7.75 15.08 4.33
C ALA A 199 7.71 16.07 5.52
N GLN A 200 6.55 16.26 6.17
CA GLN A 200 6.36 17.15 7.31
C GLN A 200 6.64 16.40 8.61
N LEU A 201 7.65 16.82 9.36
CA LEU A 201 8.14 16.09 10.55
C LEU A 201 7.03 15.77 11.56
N GLN A 202 6.16 16.73 11.86
CA GLN A 202 5.11 16.54 12.87
C GLN A 202 4.05 15.53 12.41
N LYS A 203 3.57 15.64 11.17
CA LYS A 203 2.60 14.69 10.59
C LYS A 203 3.19 13.29 10.51
N ARG A 204 4.44 13.17 10.04
CA ARG A 204 5.18 11.90 10.01
C ARG A 204 5.28 11.27 11.40
N ARG A 205 5.65 12.03 12.44
CA ARG A 205 5.74 11.50 13.81
C ARG A 205 4.40 11.01 14.34
N LEU A 206 3.32 11.74 14.06
CA LEU A 206 1.98 11.32 14.45
C LEU A 206 1.58 10.01 13.75
N PHE A 207 1.74 9.94 12.43
CA PHE A 207 1.49 8.71 11.67
C PHE A 207 2.29 7.51 12.21
N LEU A 208 3.60 7.68 12.44
CA LEU A 208 4.45 6.61 12.96
C LEU A 208 4.02 6.15 14.36
N LYS A 209 3.52 7.08 15.20
CA LYS A 209 2.95 6.75 16.50
C LYS A 209 1.74 5.84 16.37
N GLU A 210 0.82 6.19 15.48
CA GLU A 210 -0.39 5.40 15.24
C GLU A 210 -0.04 4.02 14.67
N VAL A 211 0.92 3.95 13.73
CA VAL A 211 1.42 2.69 13.18
C VAL A 211 1.99 1.78 14.26
N LEU A 212 2.86 2.30 15.13
CA LEU A 212 3.48 1.50 16.19
C LEU A 212 2.44 1.05 17.22
N LEU A 213 1.51 1.92 17.63
CA LEU A 213 0.43 1.54 18.54
C LEU A 213 -0.45 0.44 17.94
N ARG A 214 -0.79 0.55 16.64
CA ARG A 214 -1.56 -0.47 15.92
C ARG A 214 -0.79 -1.80 15.82
N ALA A 215 0.54 -1.75 15.74
CA ALA A 215 1.41 -2.93 15.75
C ALA A 215 1.62 -3.55 17.14
N GLY A 216 0.91 -3.07 18.17
CA GLY A 216 0.94 -3.64 19.51
C GLY A 216 2.07 -3.13 20.41
N TYR A 217 2.83 -2.12 19.99
CA TYR A 217 3.87 -1.53 20.84
C TYR A 217 3.28 -0.80 22.03
N HIS A 218 3.95 -0.89 23.18
CA HIS A 218 3.50 -0.19 24.38
C HIS A 218 3.74 1.33 24.27
N LYS A 219 2.84 2.15 24.81
CA LYS A 219 2.88 3.62 24.70
C LYS A 219 4.22 4.23 25.12
N THR A 220 4.87 3.68 26.14
CA THR A 220 6.19 4.14 26.61
C THR A 220 7.28 3.87 25.58
N GLU A 221 7.30 2.68 24.98
CA GLU A 221 8.23 2.28 23.92
C GLU A 221 8.03 3.15 22.67
N VAL A 222 6.78 3.43 22.29
CA VAL A 222 6.46 4.31 21.16
C VAL A 222 7.02 5.71 21.38
N ASN A 223 6.81 6.29 22.56
CA ASN A 223 7.31 7.62 22.88
C ASN A 223 8.84 7.68 22.83
N GLN A 224 9.53 6.67 23.36
CA GLN A 224 10.99 6.56 23.29
C GLN A 224 11.47 6.42 21.84
N LYS A 225 10.92 5.44 21.09
CA LYS A 225 11.27 5.20 19.69
C LYS A 225 11.10 6.43 18.82
N ILE A 226 10.01 7.19 18.97
CA ILE A 226 9.74 8.40 18.18
C ILE A 226 10.69 9.55 18.54
N GLN A 227 11.19 9.61 19.78
CA GLN A 227 12.18 10.61 20.19
C GLN A 227 13.59 10.26 19.70
N GLU A 228 13.95 8.98 19.72
CA GLU A 228 15.24 8.45 19.26
C GLU A 228 15.30 8.29 17.73
N TRP A 229 14.16 8.35 17.05
CA TRP A 229 14.06 8.02 15.64
C TRP A 229 14.93 8.91 14.72
N PRO A 230 15.72 8.33 13.80
CA PRO A 230 16.87 9.00 13.20
C PRO A 230 16.57 10.08 12.13
N PHE A 231 15.39 10.69 12.10
CA PHE A 231 15.11 11.80 11.17
C PHE A 231 15.69 13.15 11.62
N ARG A 232 16.53 13.21 12.66
CA ARG A 232 17.29 14.42 12.95
C ARG A 232 18.27 14.79 11.83
N THR A 233 18.71 13.83 11.01
CA THR A 233 19.85 14.03 10.09
C THR A 233 19.62 13.66 8.63
N LEU A 234 18.48 13.08 8.25
CA LEU A 234 18.15 12.88 6.84
C LEU A 234 17.76 14.24 6.22
N ARG A 235 18.78 14.94 5.71
CA ARG A 235 18.60 16.14 4.88
C ARG A 235 17.82 15.75 3.61
N ARG A 236 16.88 16.62 3.23
CA ARG A 236 16.13 16.54 1.97
C ARG A 236 17.07 16.50 0.77
#